data_AF-A0A6M0BE65-F1
#
_entry.id   AF-A0A6M0BE65-F1
#
_cell.length_a   1.000
_cell.length_b   1.000
_cell.length_c   1.000
_cell.angle_alpha   90.00
_cell.angle_beta   90.00
_cell.angle_gamma   90.00
#
_symmetry.space_group_name_H-M   'P 1'
#
loop_
_entity.id
_entity.type
_entity.pdbx_description
1 polymer ?
#
loop_
_entity_poly.entity_id
_entity_poly.type
_entity_poly.pdbx_seq_one_letter_code
_entity_poly.pdbx_strand_id
1 'polypeptide(L)'
;SQEQDWPRRIIKVRKLLQVLFIPSYFNSPSFRELTQKLRHSIGPKPGNNSHNLAVSTNNKTPTWVSPLPKLETGIAILLLDAENLRLNTETEKFLAQISSYPVQIKIAFANWRAMGKYDTELHTRGYELIHVPPGKDSADFKMASVGSSIFVHYPTAKEVLVCSSDGVMTHLCTTLQTHGLTVYLVRKQNDKIIVLNNKTRETQAHSLVSVPEIPTLEEFINQLKDILKAEQKRTSNAWINLSRLSYLFEAKYQLTLNQVVSLRLPGKLTTDIFSDYPKEFVTHHIPGTSNFYITLFDKPISFIKKTSSLNTIQLKPTVKPLSKIESKSDLEEILVKLLKDLKTNYKEPYVPIAHIATEFKKQYSRPITQLMRDLNFKGTFPKFLQSLGAFKLKKVGKAYQVALRLDGLNALVIEQ
;
A
#
# COMPACT_ATOMS: atom_id res chain seq x y z
N SER A 1 39.55 4.30 -7.17
CA SER A 1 38.67 4.96 -6.17
C SER A 1 38.97 6.44 -5.94
N GLN A 2 39.00 7.28 -6.98
CA GLN A 2 39.07 8.75 -6.82
C GLN A 2 37.84 9.51 -7.37
N GLU A 3 36.96 8.86 -8.13
CA GLU A 3 35.76 9.51 -8.72
C GLU A 3 34.61 9.73 -7.73
N GLN A 4 34.51 8.93 -6.66
CA GLN A 4 33.37 9.00 -5.71
C GLN A 4 33.45 10.14 -4.68
N ASP A 5 34.56 10.89 -4.60
CA ASP A 5 34.73 11.95 -3.58
C ASP A 5 34.58 13.38 -4.15
N TRP A 6 34.31 13.51 -5.46
CA TRP A 6 34.19 14.78 -6.18
C TRP A 6 33.01 15.67 -5.73
N PRO A 7 31.77 15.16 -5.60
CA PRO A 7 30.63 15.98 -5.20
C PRO A 7 30.78 16.50 -3.77
N ARG A 8 31.34 15.68 -2.87
CA ARG A 8 31.58 16.05 -1.46
C ARG A 8 32.63 17.15 -1.33
N ARG A 9 33.70 17.11 -2.13
CA ARG A 9 34.76 18.13 -2.11
C ARG A 9 34.27 19.48 -2.63
N ILE A 10 33.48 19.50 -3.70
CA ILE A 10 32.85 20.73 -4.21
C ILE A 10 31.94 21.37 -3.18
N ILE A 11 31.12 20.58 -2.49
CA ILE A 11 30.20 21.10 -1.45
C ILE A 11 31.00 21.70 -0.28
N LYS A 12 32.12 21.07 0.12
CA LYS A 12 33.01 21.62 1.17
C LYS A 12 33.66 22.93 0.74
N VAL A 13 34.20 23.01 -0.47
CA VAL A 13 34.79 24.24 -1.02
C VAL A 13 33.73 25.35 -1.11
N ARG A 14 32.51 25.02 -1.56
CA ARG A 14 31.41 26.00 -1.64
C ARG A 14 31.03 26.54 -0.27
N LYS A 15 30.95 25.70 0.77
CA LYS A 15 30.68 26.13 2.15
C LYS A 15 31.79 27.02 2.72
N LEU A 16 33.06 26.70 2.45
CA LEU A 16 34.20 27.55 2.85
C LEU A 16 34.17 28.92 2.16
N LEU A 17 33.86 28.95 0.86
CA LEU A 17 33.75 30.20 0.12
C LEU A 17 32.56 31.06 0.59
N GLN A 18 31.47 30.44 1.04
CA GLN A 18 30.30 31.15 1.60
C GLN A 18 30.56 31.86 2.93
N VAL A 19 31.65 31.49 3.63
CA VAL A 19 32.07 32.17 4.87
C VAL A 19 32.96 33.38 4.56
N LEU A 20 33.69 33.35 3.45
CA LEU A 20 34.68 34.39 3.09
C LEU A 20 34.12 35.47 2.15
N PHE A 21 33.05 35.18 1.40
CA PHE A 21 32.53 36.07 0.39
C PHE A 21 31.05 36.41 0.61
N ILE A 22 30.71 37.69 0.39
CA ILE A 22 29.34 38.18 0.39
C ILE A 22 28.52 37.51 -0.73
N PRO A 23 27.20 37.26 -0.54
CA PRO A 23 26.36 36.51 -1.49
C PRO A 23 26.40 37.03 -2.93
N SER A 24 26.57 38.35 -3.12
CA SER A 24 26.68 38.99 -4.43
C SER A 24 27.93 38.57 -5.21
N TYR A 25 29.00 38.15 -4.52
CA TYR A 25 30.24 37.68 -5.14
C TYR A 25 30.04 36.38 -5.95
N PHE A 26 29.12 35.50 -5.52
CA PHE A 26 28.82 34.25 -6.23
C PHE A 26 28.16 34.46 -7.59
N ASN A 27 27.60 35.65 -7.82
CA ASN A 27 27.03 36.06 -9.09
C ASN A 27 28.01 36.89 -9.94
N SER A 28 29.23 37.13 -9.44
CA SER A 28 30.23 37.95 -10.14
C SER A 28 30.95 37.16 -11.26
N PRO A 29 31.41 37.86 -12.32
CA PRO A 29 32.28 37.27 -13.33
C PRO A 29 33.57 36.68 -12.75
N SER A 30 34.11 37.31 -11.69
CA SER A 30 35.32 36.87 -11.00
C SER A 30 35.15 35.50 -10.32
N PHE A 31 33.98 35.21 -9.76
CA PHE A 31 33.69 33.89 -9.20
C PHE A 31 33.55 32.80 -10.28
N ARG A 32 33.02 33.16 -11.46
CA ARG A 32 32.97 32.26 -12.62
C ARG A 32 34.37 31.92 -13.13
N GLU A 33 35.26 32.90 -13.17
CA GLU A 33 36.65 32.69 -13.56
C GLU A 33 37.41 31.82 -12.54
N LEU A 34 37.19 32.07 -11.23
CA LEU A 34 37.75 31.26 -10.15
C LEU A 34 37.30 29.81 -10.21
N THR A 35 35.99 29.56 -10.43
CA THR A 35 35.44 28.21 -10.55
C THR A 35 35.92 27.49 -11.80
N GLN A 36 36.16 28.21 -12.90
CA GLN A 36 36.76 27.65 -14.11
C GLN A 36 38.25 27.28 -13.89
N LYS A 37 39.03 28.13 -13.23
CA LYS A 37 40.44 27.84 -12.86
C LYS A 37 40.53 26.66 -11.90
N LEU A 38 39.67 26.59 -10.87
CA LEU A 38 39.61 25.45 -9.94
C LEU A 38 39.27 24.13 -10.64
N ARG A 39 38.39 24.15 -11.64
CA ARG A 39 38.08 22.95 -12.45
C ARG A 39 39.27 22.50 -13.29
N HIS A 40 40.05 23.42 -13.84
CA HIS A 40 41.24 23.10 -14.63
C HIS A 40 42.43 22.66 -13.78
N SER A 41 42.60 23.18 -12.56
CA SER A 41 43.72 22.83 -11.68
C SER A 41 43.54 21.52 -10.91
N ILE A 42 42.31 20.99 -10.81
CA ILE A 42 41.96 19.86 -9.93
C ILE A 42 41.31 18.69 -10.72
N GLY A 43 41.07 18.84 -12.02
CA GLY A 43 40.60 17.75 -12.87
C GLY A 43 41.70 16.71 -13.18
N PRO A 44 41.35 15.42 -13.40
CA PRO A 44 42.32 14.42 -13.83
C PRO A 44 42.85 14.80 -15.22
N LYS A 45 44.17 14.85 -15.38
CA LYS A 45 44.80 15.04 -16.69
C LYS A 45 44.29 13.95 -17.65
N PRO A 46 43.73 14.28 -18.83
CA PRO A 46 43.44 13.28 -19.84
C PRO A 46 44.78 12.70 -20.33
N GLY A 47 44.87 11.37 -20.33
CA GLY A 47 46.04 10.64 -20.78
C GLY A 47 46.37 10.96 -22.24
N ASN A 48 47.67 11.13 -22.49
CA ASN A 48 48.27 11.15 -23.81
C ASN A 48 47.81 9.93 -24.62
N ASN A 49 47.11 10.18 -25.72
CA ASN A 49 47.21 9.36 -26.92
C ASN A 49 47.37 10.30 -28.11
N SER A 50 48.63 10.66 -28.31
CA SER A 50 49.16 11.20 -29.56
C SER A 50 49.16 10.10 -30.62
N HIS A 51 48.43 10.29 -31.71
CA HIS A 51 48.91 9.95 -33.04
C HIS A 51 48.39 10.96 -34.05
N ASN A 52 49.34 11.50 -34.81
CA ASN A 52 49.26 12.66 -35.68
C ASN A 52 48.45 12.41 -36.95
N LEU A 53 47.82 13.46 -37.47
CA LEU A 53 48.00 13.84 -38.87
C LEU A 53 47.79 15.36 -39.01
N ALA A 54 48.89 16.04 -39.29
CA ALA A 54 48.97 17.47 -39.60
C ALA A 54 48.39 17.77 -40.99
N VAL A 55 47.89 18.99 -41.22
CA VAL A 55 48.32 19.89 -42.30
C VAL A 55 47.83 21.32 -41.99
N SER A 56 48.68 22.26 -42.38
CA SER A 56 48.80 23.66 -42.01
C SER A 56 48.01 24.64 -42.89
N THR A 57 47.67 25.80 -42.31
CA THR A 57 47.59 27.16 -42.90
C THR A 57 46.65 27.46 -44.09
N ASN A 58 45.66 28.34 -43.91
CA ASN A 58 45.77 29.76 -44.27
C ASN A 58 44.46 30.57 -44.07
N ASN A 59 44.67 31.88 -43.86
CA ASN A 59 43.71 32.95 -43.58
C ASN A 59 42.61 33.14 -44.65
N LYS A 60 41.37 33.49 -44.22
CA LYS A 60 40.58 34.67 -44.68
C LYS A 60 39.12 34.65 -44.18
N THR A 61 38.62 35.85 -43.89
CA THR A 61 37.22 36.34 -43.74
C THR A 61 36.39 35.96 -42.49
N PRO A 62 35.78 36.96 -41.80
CA PRO A 62 34.83 36.74 -40.70
C PRO A 62 33.45 36.41 -41.27
N THR A 63 33.25 35.13 -41.58
CA THR A 63 31.92 34.60 -41.86
C THR A 63 31.15 34.57 -40.56
N TRP A 64 29.94 35.14 -40.57
CA TRP A 64 28.99 35.17 -39.46
C TRP A 64 28.97 33.85 -38.70
N VAL A 65 29.54 33.87 -37.49
CA VAL A 65 29.43 32.76 -36.55
C VAL A 65 28.02 32.84 -35.97
N SER A 66 27.17 31.94 -36.46
CA SER A 66 25.90 31.57 -35.84
C SER A 66 26.06 31.53 -34.32
N PRO A 67 25.11 32.08 -33.54
CA PRO A 67 25.18 31.96 -32.10
C PRO A 67 25.29 30.48 -31.75
N LEU A 68 26.34 30.14 -30.99
CA LEU A 68 26.45 28.87 -30.26
C LEU A 68 25.05 28.53 -29.72
N PRO A 69 24.52 27.31 -29.92
CA PRO A 69 23.19 26.98 -29.43
C PRO A 69 23.18 27.25 -27.93
N LYS A 70 22.41 28.27 -27.52
CA LYS A 70 22.11 28.51 -26.11
C LYS A 70 21.57 27.18 -25.62
N LEU A 71 22.30 26.53 -24.72
CA LEU A 71 21.77 25.41 -23.96
C LEU A 71 20.54 25.96 -23.24
N GLU A 72 19.34 25.73 -23.76
CA GLU A 72 18.10 26.20 -23.16
C GLU A 72 18.02 25.59 -21.77
N THR A 73 18.42 26.36 -20.76
CA THR A 73 18.39 25.96 -19.35
C THR A 73 16.96 26.13 -18.84
N GLY A 74 16.07 25.31 -19.38
CA GLY A 74 14.70 25.19 -18.91
C GLY A 74 14.64 24.54 -17.54
N ILE A 75 13.61 24.88 -16.77
CA ILE A 75 13.32 24.23 -15.48
C ILE A 75 11.93 23.61 -15.49
N ALA A 76 11.75 22.59 -14.66
CA ALA A 76 10.45 22.05 -14.32
C ALA A 76 10.00 22.54 -12.94
N ILE A 77 8.70 22.81 -12.82
CA ILE A 77 8.05 23.24 -11.59
C ILE A 77 7.05 22.19 -11.15
N LEU A 78 7.07 21.81 -9.88
CA LEU A 78 6.10 20.89 -9.29
C LEU A 78 5.15 21.66 -8.39
N LEU A 79 3.86 21.64 -8.73
CA LEU A 79 2.77 22.18 -7.93
C LEU A 79 2.04 21.02 -7.26
N LEU A 80 1.99 21.02 -5.93
CA LEU A 80 1.40 19.95 -5.13
C LEU A 80 0.19 20.45 -4.35
N ASP A 81 -0.97 19.87 -4.63
CA ASP A 81 -2.12 19.91 -3.74
C ASP A 81 -1.92 18.86 -2.64
N ALA A 82 -1.41 19.32 -1.50
CA ALA A 82 -1.03 18.46 -0.39
C ALA A 82 -2.24 17.97 0.43
N GLU A 83 -3.44 18.53 0.22
CA GLU A 83 -4.67 18.04 0.85
C GLU A 83 -5.18 16.79 0.15
N ASN A 84 -5.17 16.80 -1.18
CA ASN A 84 -5.69 15.70 -1.99
C ASN A 84 -4.63 14.66 -2.36
N LEU A 85 -3.34 15.02 -2.34
CA LEU A 85 -2.26 14.14 -2.79
C LEU A 85 -1.03 14.20 -1.88
N ARG A 86 -0.61 13.03 -1.37
CA ARG A 86 0.64 12.89 -0.62
C ARG A 86 1.71 12.23 -1.49
N LEU A 87 2.84 12.92 -1.66
CA LEU A 87 3.99 12.44 -2.42
C LEU A 87 5.09 11.97 -1.47
N ASN A 88 5.58 10.76 -1.67
CA ASN A 88 6.79 10.25 -1.04
C ASN A 88 8.03 10.53 -1.90
N THR A 89 9.22 10.22 -1.37
CA THR A 89 10.50 10.48 -2.04
C THR A 89 10.65 9.66 -3.34
N GLU A 90 10.12 8.44 -3.37
CA GLU A 90 10.15 7.55 -4.53
C GLU A 90 9.33 8.13 -5.69
N THR A 91 8.12 8.60 -5.37
CA THR A 91 7.23 9.26 -6.33
C THR A 91 7.87 10.50 -6.91
N GLU A 92 8.55 11.32 -6.11
CA GLU A 92 9.25 12.50 -6.63
C GLU A 92 10.37 12.14 -7.59
N LYS A 93 11.13 11.08 -7.30
CA LYS A 93 12.16 10.59 -8.22
C LYS A 93 11.54 10.13 -9.54
N PHE A 94 10.41 9.43 -9.47
CA PHE A 94 9.66 9.04 -10.66
C PHE A 94 9.17 10.25 -11.46
N LEU A 95 8.56 11.25 -10.80
CA LEU A 95 8.11 12.49 -11.45
C LEU A 95 9.27 13.25 -12.11
N ALA A 96 10.43 13.29 -11.44
CA ALA A 96 11.64 13.90 -11.98
C ALA A 96 12.23 13.12 -13.18
N GLN A 97 12.00 11.81 -13.28
CA GLN A 97 12.39 11.01 -14.44
C GLN A 97 11.50 11.23 -15.66
N ILE A 98 10.22 11.56 -15.45
CA ILE A 98 9.27 11.85 -16.55
C ILE A 98 9.52 13.24 -17.14
N SER A 99 9.96 14.18 -16.31
CA SER A 99 10.27 15.55 -16.73
C SER A 99 11.51 15.57 -17.63
N SER A 100 11.45 16.28 -18.76
CA SER A 100 12.61 16.51 -19.62
C SER A 100 13.58 17.52 -19.01
N TYR A 101 13.06 18.41 -18.16
CA TYR A 101 13.83 19.43 -17.44
C TYR A 101 13.95 19.10 -15.95
N PRO A 102 15.04 19.51 -15.28
CA PRO A 102 15.20 19.27 -13.86
C PRO A 102 14.12 19.98 -13.05
N VAL A 103 13.47 19.26 -12.14
CA VAL A 103 12.52 19.83 -11.17
C VAL A 103 13.30 20.66 -10.14
N GLN A 104 13.29 21.98 -10.30
CA GLN A 104 14.04 22.90 -9.43
C GLN A 104 13.14 23.61 -8.42
N ILE A 105 11.87 23.85 -8.77
CA ILE A 105 10.91 24.56 -7.94
C ILE A 105 9.82 23.58 -7.54
N LYS A 106 9.53 23.50 -6.23
CA LYS A 106 8.48 22.67 -5.66
C LYS A 106 7.62 23.53 -4.75
N ILE A 107 6.33 23.62 -5.02
CA ILE A 107 5.38 24.44 -4.27
C ILE A 107 4.25 23.52 -3.81
N ALA A 108 3.94 23.54 -2.51
CA ALA A 108 2.83 22.79 -1.96
C ALA A 108 1.76 23.71 -1.38
N PHE A 109 0.49 23.34 -1.55
CA PHE A 109 -0.68 24.07 -1.09
C PHE A 109 -1.47 23.19 -0.13
N ALA A 110 -1.68 23.67 1.10
CA ALA A 110 -2.58 23.02 2.06
C ALA A 110 -2.91 23.92 3.25
N ASN A 111 -3.98 23.56 3.97
CA ASN A 111 -4.18 24.01 5.32
C ASN A 111 -3.22 23.25 6.25
N TRP A 112 -2.00 23.78 6.41
CA TRP A 112 -0.96 23.19 7.25
C TRP A 112 -1.37 22.92 8.69
N ARG A 113 -2.33 23.69 9.23
CA ARG A 113 -2.87 23.46 10.59
C ARG A 113 -3.56 22.09 10.70
N ALA A 114 -4.10 21.55 9.61
CA ALA A 114 -4.75 20.25 9.54
C ALA A 114 -3.81 19.10 9.15
N MET A 115 -2.54 19.39 8.79
CA MET A 115 -1.63 18.41 8.16
C MET A 115 -0.57 17.81 9.08
N GLY A 116 -0.62 18.10 10.38
CA GLY A 116 0.28 17.50 11.36
C GLY A 116 1.75 17.81 11.06
N LYS A 117 2.60 16.78 10.91
CA LYS A 117 4.05 16.92 10.66
C LYS A 117 4.44 16.92 9.17
N TYR A 118 3.47 16.85 8.27
CA TYR A 118 3.73 16.70 6.84
C TYR A 118 4.32 17.97 6.22
N ASP A 119 4.01 19.13 6.78
CA ASP A 119 4.63 20.42 6.44
C ASP A 119 6.16 20.39 6.65
N THR A 120 6.61 19.87 7.78
CA THR A 120 8.01 19.76 8.15
C THR A 120 8.74 18.82 7.18
N GLU A 121 8.11 17.71 6.83
CA GLU A 121 8.64 16.75 5.85
C GLU A 121 8.83 17.41 4.48
N LEU A 122 7.81 18.11 3.96
CA LEU A 122 7.91 18.81 2.68
C LEU A 122 8.95 19.94 2.71
N HIS A 123 9.02 20.72 3.79
CA HIS A 123 10.02 21.76 3.95
C HIS A 123 11.45 21.20 3.91
N THR A 124 11.71 20.08 4.59
CA THR A 124 13.03 19.41 4.53
C THR A 124 13.37 18.88 3.14
N ARG A 125 12.36 18.58 2.31
CA ARG A 125 12.51 18.17 0.90
C ARG A 125 12.62 19.36 -0.07
N GLY A 126 12.62 20.59 0.44
CA GLY A 126 12.82 21.81 -0.33
C GLY A 126 11.55 22.37 -0.98
N TYR A 127 10.36 22.06 -0.44
CA TYR A 127 9.11 22.68 -0.89
C TYR A 127 8.92 24.05 -0.30
N GLU A 128 8.46 24.98 -1.13
CA GLU A 128 7.82 26.20 -0.69
C GLU A 128 6.38 25.89 -0.26
N LEU A 129 6.03 26.25 0.97
CA LEU A 129 4.74 25.90 1.57
C LEU A 129 3.81 27.11 1.53
N ILE A 130 2.73 27.00 0.76
CA ILE A 130 1.68 28.02 0.68
C ILE A 130 0.51 27.59 1.56
N HIS A 131 0.29 28.36 2.64
CA HIS A 131 -0.84 28.14 3.53
C HIS A 131 -2.15 28.59 2.87
N VAL A 132 -3.18 27.76 2.97
CA VAL A 132 -4.56 28.13 2.62
C VAL A 132 -5.49 28.10 3.83
N PRO A 133 -6.50 28.99 3.88
CA PRO A 133 -7.50 28.98 4.94
C PRO A 133 -8.32 27.68 4.91
N PRO A 134 -8.96 27.32 6.04
CA PRO A 134 -9.90 26.20 6.07
C PRO A 134 -11.09 26.50 5.18
N GLY A 135 -11.38 25.60 4.25
CA GLY A 135 -12.54 25.69 3.36
C GLY A 135 -12.47 24.62 2.30
N LYS A 136 -13.64 24.17 1.86
CA LYS A 136 -13.72 23.24 0.72
C LYS A 136 -13.08 23.90 -0.51
N ASP A 137 -12.25 23.16 -1.23
CA ASP A 137 -11.57 23.58 -2.47
C ASP A 137 -10.60 24.79 -2.30
N SER A 138 -10.27 25.19 -1.07
CA SER A 138 -9.42 26.38 -0.83
C SER A 138 -7.98 26.19 -1.31
N ALA A 139 -7.44 24.98 -1.19
CA ALA A 139 -6.15 24.60 -1.75
C ALA A 139 -6.18 24.69 -3.29
N ASP A 140 -7.22 24.14 -3.91
CA ASP A 140 -7.42 24.14 -5.36
C ASP A 140 -7.51 25.55 -5.93
N PHE A 141 -8.31 26.43 -5.31
CA PHE A 141 -8.42 27.83 -5.76
C PHE A 141 -7.10 28.57 -5.66
N LYS A 142 -6.35 28.38 -4.56
CA LYS A 142 -5.05 29.05 -4.40
C LYS A 142 -4.02 28.50 -5.39
N MET A 143 -4.01 27.19 -5.60
CA MET A 143 -3.15 26.54 -6.57
C MET A 143 -3.47 26.99 -8.00
N ALA A 144 -4.74 27.10 -8.38
CA ALA A 144 -5.16 27.62 -9.68
C ALA A 144 -4.75 29.08 -9.86
N SER A 145 -4.95 29.92 -8.85
CA SER A 145 -4.58 31.33 -8.90
C SER A 145 -3.07 31.56 -9.01
N VAL A 146 -2.29 30.97 -8.10
CA VAL A 146 -0.82 31.10 -8.09
C VAL A 146 -0.18 30.36 -9.27
N GLY A 147 -0.69 29.17 -9.59
CA GLY A 147 -0.23 28.37 -10.72
C GLY A 147 -0.44 29.09 -12.05
N SER A 148 -1.54 29.81 -12.22
CA SER A 148 -1.81 30.54 -13.48
C SER A 148 -0.83 31.68 -13.73
N SER A 149 -0.12 32.20 -12.71
CA SER A 149 0.89 33.25 -12.88
C SER A 149 2.34 32.72 -12.82
N ILE A 150 2.54 31.39 -12.81
CA ILE A 150 3.86 30.78 -12.59
C ILE A 150 4.88 31.22 -13.65
N PHE A 151 4.46 31.41 -14.90
CA PHE A 151 5.33 31.85 -16.00
C PHE A 151 5.85 33.29 -15.84
N VAL A 152 5.14 34.13 -15.06
CA VAL A 152 5.57 35.50 -14.76
C VAL A 152 6.72 35.47 -13.77
N HIS A 153 6.62 34.63 -12.74
CA HIS A 153 7.62 34.52 -11.68
C HIS A 153 8.80 33.64 -12.08
N TYR A 154 8.59 32.70 -13.00
CA TYR A 154 9.59 31.74 -13.46
C TYR A 154 9.66 31.72 -15.00
N PRO A 155 10.31 32.72 -15.63
CA PRO A 155 10.37 32.85 -17.09
C PRO A 155 11.13 31.70 -17.79
N THR A 156 11.97 30.98 -17.04
CA THR A 156 12.74 29.82 -17.52
C THR A 156 11.96 28.52 -17.39
N ALA A 157 10.74 28.55 -16.85
CA ALA A 157 9.89 27.36 -16.77
C ALA A 157 9.57 26.85 -18.18
N LYS A 158 9.75 25.55 -18.38
CA LYS A 158 9.39 24.85 -19.62
C LYS A 158 8.38 23.75 -19.37
N GLU A 159 8.40 23.19 -18.17
CA GLU A 159 7.52 22.11 -17.74
C GLU A 159 6.88 22.42 -16.39
N VAL A 160 5.61 22.01 -16.23
CA VAL A 160 4.89 22.10 -14.95
C VAL A 160 4.21 20.77 -14.65
N LEU A 161 4.49 20.21 -13.48
CA LEU A 161 3.79 19.06 -12.93
C LEU A 161 2.70 19.55 -11.98
N VAL A 162 1.45 19.40 -12.38
CA VAL A 162 0.27 19.76 -11.60
C VAL A 162 -0.19 18.51 -10.87
N CYS A 163 0.06 18.43 -9.57
CA CYS A 163 -0.20 17.25 -8.75
C CYS A 163 -1.45 17.46 -7.89
N SER A 164 -2.61 17.05 -8.42
CA SER A 164 -3.91 17.14 -7.75
C SER A 164 -4.87 16.15 -8.40
N SER A 165 -5.82 15.65 -7.59
CA SER A 165 -6.81 14.65 -8.04
C SER A 165 -8.13 15.29 -8.52
N ASP A 166 -8.27 16.62 -8.41
CA ASP A 166 -9.50 17.32 -8.79
C ASP A 166 -9.62 17.53 -10.32
N GLY A 167 -10.86 17.52 -10.82
CA GLY A 167 -11.21 17.93 -12.17
C GLY A 167 -11.02 19.44 -12.42
N VAL A 168 -11.12 20.29 -11.39
CA VAL A 168 -10.96 21.75 -11.48
C VAL A 168 -9.58 22.15 -12.05
N MET A 169 -8.57 21.32 -11.81
CA MET A 169 -7.20 21.54 -12.31
C MET A 169 -7.07 21.48 -13.84
N THR A 170 -8.10 21.01 -14.54
CA THR A 170 -8.12 21.02 -16.01
C THR A 170 -7.97 22.45 -16.55
N HIS A 171 -8.61 23.44 -15.92
CA HIS A 171 -8.51 24.84 -16.34
C HIS A 171 -7.10 25.40 -16.15
N LEU A 172 -6.48 25.13 -15.00
CA LEU A 172 -5.08 25.51 -14.75
C LEU A 172 -4.15 24.89 -15.80
N CYS A 173 -4.32 23.60 -16.10
CA CYS A 173 -3.53 22.92 -17.12
C CYS A 173 -3.69 23.58 -18.49
N THR A 174 -4.91 23.92 -18.90
CA THR A 174 -5.16 24.63 -20.17
C THR A 174 -4.48 25.99 -20.19
N THR A 175 -4.60 26.80 -19.13
CA THR A 175 -3.95 28.11 -19.04
C THR A 175 -2.43 27.99 -19.18
N LEU A 176 -1.81 27.09 -18.43
CA LEU A 176 -0.36 26.86 -18.50
C LEU A 176 0.09 26.44 -19.91
N GLN A 177 -0.68 25.58 -20.58
CA GLN A 177 -0.39 25.17 -21.96
C GLN A 177 -0.54 26.31 -22.96
N THR A 178 -1.55 27.17 -22.83
CA THR A 178 -1.71 28.34 -23.71
C THR A 178 -0.54 29.32 -23.62
N HIS A 179 0.17 29.31 -22.48
CA HIS A 179 1.40 30.07 -22.29
C HIS A 179 2.68 29.32 -22.71
N GLY A 180 2.55 28.19 -23.43
CA GLY A 180 3.67 27.47 -24.03
C GLY A 180 4.40 26.51 -23.09
N LEU A 181 3.87 26.27 -21.89
CA LEU A 181 4.43 25.29 -20.95
C LEU A 181 3.95 23.87 -21.27
N THR A 182 4.85 22.90 -21.13
CA THR A 182 4.46 21.48 -21.17
C THR A 182 3.92 21.09 -19.80
N VAL A 183 2.67 20.60 -19.76
CA VAL A 183 1.98 20.32 -18.50
C VAL A 183 1.78 18.82 -18.32
N TYR A 184 2.20 18.33 -17.16
CA TYR A 184 1.96 16.97 -16.70
C TYR A 184 0.95 17.00 -15.56
N LEU A 185 -0.20 16.36 -15.75
CA LEU A 185 -1.22 16.26 -14.73
C LEU A 185 -1.05 14.95 -13.95
N VAL A 186 -0.73 15.06 -12.67
CA VAL A 186 -0.44 13.95 -11.77
C VAL A 186 -1.65 13.73 -10.85
N ARG A 187 -2.32 12.59 -11.00
CA ARG A 187 -3.51 12.21 -10.22
C ARG A 187 -3.24 10.93 -9.44
N LYS A 188 -3.86 10.78 -8.25
CA LYS A 188 -3.88 9.49 -7.55
C LYS A 188 -5.16 8.72 -7.90
N GLN A 189 -5.00 7.49 -8.34
CA GLN A 189 -6.08 6.52 -8.52
C GLN A 189 -5.75 5.28 -7.71
N ASN A 190 -6.49 5.08 -6.61
CA ASN A 190 -6.23 4.01 -5.63
C ASN A 190 -4.76 4.06 -5.14
N ASP A 191 -4.01 2.97 -5.36
CA ASP A 191 -2.60 2.82 -4.99
C ASP A 191 -1.63 3.16 -6.14
N LYS A 192 -2.08 3.91 -7.14
CA LYS A 192 -1.27 4.32 -8.29
C LYS A 192 -1.34 5.82 -8.50
N ILE A 193 -0.23 6.39 -8.95
CA ILE A 193 -0.16 7.72 -9.54
C ILE A 193 -0.24 7.60 -11.03
N ILE A 194 -1.06 8.43 -11.64
CA ILE A 194 -1.25 8.53 -13.07
C ILE A 194 -0.76 9.91 -13.49
N VAL A 195 0.24 9.92 -14.37
CA VAL A 195 0.78 11.12 -14.98
C VAL A 195 0.28 11.20 -16.40
N LEU A 196 -0.55 12.20 -16.69
CA LEU A 196 -1.04 12.52 -18.02
C LEU A 196 -0.16 13.63 -18.61
N ASN A 197 0.54 13.33 -19.70
CA ASN A 197 1.17 14.37 -20.51
C ASN A 197 0.09 15.05 -21.34
N ASN A 198 -0.22 16.31 -21.05
CA ASN A 198 -1.34 16.99 -21.69
C ASN A 198 -1.01 17.43 -23.14
N LYS A 199 0.25 17.31 -23.58
CA LYS A 199 0.68 17.55 -24.97
C LYS A 199 0.54 16.31 -25.85
N THR A 200 0.97 15.14 -25.37
CA THR A 200 0.90 13.87 -26.15
C THR A 200 -0.35 13.05 -25.86
N ARG A 201 -1.11 13.40 -24.81
CA ARG A 201 -2.19 12.60 -24.20
C ARG A 201 -1.74 11.21 -23.73
N GLU A 202 -0.44 10.96 -23.65
CA GLU A 202 0.10 9.74 -23.11
C GLU A 202 -0.06 9.71 -21.59
N THR A 203 -0.41 8.53 -21.09
CA THR A 203 -0.67 8.31 -19.67
C THR A 203 0.36 7.32 -19.14
N GLN A 204 1.14 7.73 -18.16
CA GLN A 204 2.10 6.87 -17.47
C GLN A 204 1.61 6.60 -16.05
N ALA A 205 1.49 5.33 -15.68
CA ALA A 205 1.05 4.93 -14.35
C ALA A 205 2.23 4.40 -13.52
N HIS A 206 2.35 4.87 -12.28
CA HIS A 206 3.33 4.43 -11.31
C HIS A 206 2.64 3.95 -10.04
N SER A 207 2.93 2.73 -9.61
CA SER A 207 2.42 2.25 -8.31
C SER A 207 3.06 3.04 -7.17
N LEU A 208 2.23 3.55 -6.26
CA LEU A 208 2.65 4.19 -5.01
C LEU A 208 3.19 3.20 -3.97
N VAL A 209 2.88 1.91 -4.15
CA VAL A 209 3.45 0.83 -3.36
C VAL A 209 4.85 0.59 -3.89
N SER A 210 5.87 0.88 -3.07
CA SER A 210 7.22 0.37 -3.26
C SER A 210 7.09 -1.10 -3.62
N VAL A 211 7.49 -1.49 -4.84
CA VAL A 211 7.53 -2.91 -5.24
C VAL A 211 8.23 -3.62 -4.08
N PRO A 212 7.53 -4.47 -3.31
CA PRO A 212 8.17 -5.09 -2.18
C PRO A 212 9.33 -5.88 -2.76
N GLU A 213 10.56 -5.59 -2.32
CA GLU A 213 11.73 -6.37 -2.75
C GLU A 213 11.40 -7.83 -2.47
N ILE A 214 11.21 -8.61 -3.53
CA ILE A 214 10.74 -9.97 -3.41
C ILE A 214 11.82 -10.70 -2.60
N PRO A 215 11.50 -11.27 -1.43
CA PRO A 215 12.51 -11.90 -0.61
C PRO A 215 13.18 -13.04 -1.39
N THR A 216 14.45 -13.27 -1.12
CA THR A 216 15.12 -14.51 -1.54
C THR A 216 14.42 -15.72 -0.90
N LEU A 217 14.65 -16.91 -1.43
CA LEU A 217 14.00 -18.12 -0.92
C LEU A 217 14.34 -18.36 0.56
N GLU A 218 15.59 -18.10 0.96
CA GLU A 218 16.05 -18.24 2.35
C GLU A 218 15.39 -17.19 3.27
N GLU A 219 15.34 -15.93 2.85
CA GLU A 219 14.66 -14.87 3.58
C GLU A 219 13.17 -15.16 3.73
N PHE A 220 12.52 -15.65 2.66
CA PHE A 220 11.11 -16.00 2.69
C PHE A 220 10.81 -17.12 3.69
N ILE A 221 11.65 -18.16 3.73
CA ILE A 221 11.54 -19.26 4.71
C ILE A 221 11.75 -18.72 6.13
N ASN A 222 12.72 -17.83 6.36
CA ASN A 222 12.93 -17.20 7.66
C ASN A 222 11.76 -16.31 8.08
N GLN A 223 11.17 -15.54 7.16
CA GLN A 223 9.99 -14.71 7.42
C GLN A 223 8.78 -15.56 7.83
N LEU A 224 8.56 -16.69 7.16
CA LEU A 224 7.53 -17.65 7.54
C LEU A 224 7.78 -18.21 8.95
N LYS A 225 9.04 -18.57 9.25
CA LYS A 225 9.41 -19.06 10.58
C LYS A 225 9.13 -18.03 11.67
N ASP A 226 9.46 -16.77 11.42
CA ASP A 226 9.25 -15.68 12.38
C ASP A 226 7.76 -15.46 12.68
N ILE A 227 6.91 -15.45 11.65
CA ILE A 227 5.46 -15.32 11.84
C ILE A 227 4.91 -16.51 12.63
N LEU A 228 5.34 -17.73 12.30
CA LEU A 228 4.91 -18.92 13.01
C LEU A 228 5.34 -18.86 14.49
N LYS A 229 6.61 -18.54 14.79
CA LYS A 229 7.11 -18.39 16.17
C LYS A 229 6.34 -17.34 16.96
N ALA A 230 6.07 -16.18 16.34
CA ALA A 230 5.33 -15.10 16.97
C ALA A 230 3.89 -15.50 17.29
N GLU A 231 3.21 -16.14 16.34
CA GLU A 231 1.80 -16.53 16.49
C GLU A 231 1.64 -17.74 17.44
N GLN A 232 2.59 -18.68 17.47
CA GLN A 232 2.63 -19.77 18.44
C GLN A 232 2.77 -19.24 19.88
N LYS A 233 3.67 -18.28 20.10
CA LYS A 233 3.83 -17.62 21.41
C LYS A 233 2.58 -16.85 21.83
N ARG A 234 1.96 -16.13 20.88
CA ARG A 234 0.76 -15.31 21.14
C ARG A 234 -0.46 -16.15 21.52
N THR A 235 -0.67 -17.28 20.84
CA THR A 235 -1.87 -18.10 21.00
C THR A 235 -1.68 -19.27 21.96
N SER A 236 -0.44 -19.56 22.37
CA SER A 236 -0.07 -20.81 23.06
C SER A 236 -0.51 -22.07 22.30
N ASN A 237 -0.74 -21.96 20.98
CA ASN A 237 -1.10 -23.06 20.11
C ASN A 237 0.04 -23.32 19.13
N ALA A 238 0.53 -24.55 19.08
CA ALA A 238 1.60 -24.95 18.17
C ALA A 238 1.15 -24.95 16.70
N TRP A 239 -0.13 -25.24 16.44
CA TRP A 239 -0.66 -25.40 15.09
C TRP A 239 -1.28 -24.11 14.57
N ILE A 240 -0.74 -23.60 13.46
CA ILE A 240 -1.22 -22.38 12.82
C ILE A 240 -1.83 -22.74 11.47
N ASN A 241 -3.06 -22.29 11.23
CA ASN A 241 -3.75 -22.50 9.97
C ASN A 241 -3.12 -21.66 8.84
N LEU A 242 -2.98 -22.23 7.64
CA LEU A 242 -2.41 -21.57 6.46
C LEU A 242 -3.12 -20.28 6.08
N SER A 243 -4.45 -20.21 6.19
CA SER A 243 -5.19 -18.98 5.92
C SER A 243 -4.82 -17.88 6.91
N ARG A 244 -4.56 -18.23 8.18
CA ARG A 244 -4.08 -17.30 9.19
C ARG A 244 -2.64 -16.86 8.93
N LEU A 245 -1.78 -17.80 8.56
CA LEU A 245 -0.40 -17.50 8.17
C LEU A 245 -0.34 -16.57 6.95
N SER A 246 -1.15 -16.84 5.92
CA SER A 246 -1.26 -16.01 4.71
C SER A 246 -1.71 -14.60 5.07
N TYR A 247 -2.74 -14.46 5.91
CA TYR A 247 -3.21 -13.16 6.37
C TYR A 247 -2.12 -12.38 7.13
N LEU A 248 -1.40 -13.04 8.04
CA LEU A 248 -0.33 -12.41 8.81
C LEU A 248 0.86 -12.01 7.95
N PHE A 249 1.19 -12.83 6.95
CA PHE A 249 2.24 -12.55 5.99
C PHE A 249 1.88 -11.34 5.12
N GLU A 250 0.68 -11.31 4.56
CA GLU A 250 0.16 -10.19 3.77
C GLU A 250 0.08 -8.90 4.59
N ALA A 251 -0.41 -8.97 5.83
CA ALA A 251 -0.50 -7.81 6.72
C ALA A 251 0.89 -7.24 7.09
N LYS A 252 1.91 -8.08 7.20
CA LYS A 252 3.26 -7.67 7.62
C LYS A 252 4.13 -7.19 6.46
N TYR A 253 4.03 -7.84 5.30
CA TYR A 253 4.95 -7.63 4.17
C TYR A 253 4.28 -7.04 2.93
N GLN A 254 2.96 -6.82 2.96
CA GLN A 254 2.17 -6.32 1.81
C GLN A 254 2.35 -7.17 0.54
N LEU A 255 2.71 -8.44 0.71
CA LEU A 255 2.87 -9.45 -0.33
C LEU A 255 2.02 -10.66 0.03
N THR A 256 1.33 -11.24 -0.94
CA THR A 256 0.66 -12.52 -0.74
C THR A 256 1.67 -13.66 -0.84
N LEU A 257 1.44 -14.74 -0.09
CA LEU A 257 2.27 -15.94 -0.20
C LEU A 257 2.34 -16.41 -1.65
N ASN A 258 1.19 -16.49 -2.33
CA ASN A 258 1.09 -16.96 -3.71
C ASN A 258 1.92 -16.14 -4.70
N GLN A 259 2.02 -14.82 -4.50
CA GLN A 259 2.90 -13.98 -5.32
C GLN A 259 4.37 -14.37 -5.13
N VAL A 260 4.82 -14.55 -3.89
CA VAL A 260 6.21 -14.95 -3.63
C VAL A 260 6.48 -16.35 -4.20
N VAL A 261 5.54 -17.29 -4.03
CA VAL A 261 5.66 -18.66 -4.58
C VAL A 261 5.73 -18.65 -6.09
N SER A 262 4.80 -17.98 -6.76
CA SER A 262 4.71 -17.98 -8.23
C SER A 262 5.96 -17.39 -8.88
N LEU A 263 6.59 -16.41 -8.22
CA LEU A 263 7.81 -15.74 -8.72
C LEU A 263 9.11 -16.48 -8.38
N ARG A 264 9.19 -17.17 -7.24
CA ARG A 264 10.41 -17.87 -6.80
C ARG A 264 10.41 -19.37 -7.09
N LEU A 265 9.23 -19.96 -7.26
CA LEU A 265 8.98 -21.39 -7.46
C LEU A 265 7.89 -21.57 -8.54
N PRO A 266 8.21 -21.31 -9.83
CA PRO A 266 7.22 -21.42 -10.90
C PRO A 266 6.63 -22.83 -10.97
N GLY A 267 5.30 -22.91 -11.03
CA GLY A 267 4.55 -24.17 -11.11
C GLY A 267 4.23 -24.83 -9.75
N LYS A 268 4.60 -24.22 -8.62
CA LYS A 268 4.28 -24.73 -7.28
C LYS A 268 3.13 -23.97 -6.62
N LEU A 269 2.33 -24.68 -5.83
CA LEU A 269 1.30 -24.11 -4.97
C LEU A 269 1.88 -23.63 -3.64
N THR A 270 1.15 -22.74 -2.96
CA THR A 270 1.54 -22.24 -1.62
C THR A 270 1.72 -23.35 -0.59
N THR A 271 0.97 -24.44 -0.73
CA THR A 271 1.08 -25.64 0.10
C THR A 271 2.38 -26.40 -0.13
N ASP A 272 2.93 -26.34 -1.34
CA ASP A 272 4.05 -27.17 -1.76
C ASP A 272 5.34 -26.74 -1.09
N ILE A 273 5.51 -25.45 -0.79
CA ILE A 273 6.64 -24.96 0.02
C ILE A 273 6.72 -25.66 1.37
N PHE A 274 5.58 -25.88 2.03
CA PHE A 274 5.59 -26.51 3.34
C PHE A 274 5.83 -28.03 3.26
N SER A 275 5.54 -28.64 2.10
CA SER A 275 5.81 -30.05 1.81
C SER A 275 7.25 -30.28 1.32
N ASP A 276 7.82 -29.32 0.60
CA ASP A 276 9.16 -29.37 0.00
C ASP A 276 10.28 -29.08 1.01
N TYR A 277 9.94 -28.45 2.13
CA TYR A 277 10.86 -28.12 3.22
C TYR A 277 10.48 -28.86 4.52
N PRO A 278 10.45 -30.21 4.54
CA PRO A 278 10.02 -30.99 5.71
C PRO A 278 11.01 -30.91 6.89
N LYS A 279 12.25 -30.45 6.64
CA LYS A 279 13.24 -30.16 7.68
C LYS A 279 12.91 -28.89 8.46
N GLU A 280 12.11 -28.01 7.86
CA GLU A 280 11.83 -26.67 8.38
C GLU A 280 10.39 -26.52 8.86
N PHE A 281 9.44 -27.23 8.24
CA PHE A 281 8.03 -27.16 8.58
C PHE A 281 7.43 -28.55 8.76
N VAL A 282 6.52 -28.67 9.73
CA VAL A 282 5.65 -29.84 9.84
C VAL A 282 4.22 -29.43 9.48
N THR A 283 3.61 -30.20 8.59
CA THR A 283 2.28 -29.94 8.06
C THR A 283 1.27 -30.96 8.56
N HIS A 284 0.04 -30.50 8.80
CA HIS A 284 -1.10 -31.36 9.08
C HIS A 284 -2.29 -30.92 8.23
N HIS A 285 -2.79 -31.85 7.42
CA HIS A 285 -3.95 -31.65 6.58
C HIS A 285 -5.09 -32.53 7.07
N ILE A 286 -6.27 -31.94 7.27
CA ILE A 286 -7.48 -32.69 7.63
C ILE A 286 -8.16 -33.14 6.33
N PRO A 287 -8.18 -34.44 6.01
CA PRO A 287 -8.80 -34.95 4.79
C PRO A 287 -10.25 -34.49 4.65
N GLY A 288 -10.63 -34.01 3.46
CA GLY A 288 -11.99 -33.51 3.18
C GLY A 288 -12.25 -32.06 3.61
N THR A 289 -11.25 -31.33 4.12
CA THR A 289 -11.35 -29.88 4.39
C THR A 289 -10.18 -29.12 3.77
N SER A 290 -10.37 -27.84 3.45
CA SER A 290 -9.26 -26.96 3.03
C SER A 290 -8.38 -26.49 4.19
N ASN A 291 -8.48 -27.13 5.36
CA ASN A 291 -7.74 -26.72 6.55
C ASN A 291 -6.35 -27.35 6.53
N PHE A 292 -5.36 -26.49 6.30
CA PHE A 292 -3.95 -26.84 6.30
C PHE A 292 -3.28 -26.17 7.50
N TYR A 293 -2.62 -26.96 8.35
CA TYR A 293 -1.93 -26.47 9.55
C TYR A 293 -0.43 -26.66 9.45
N ILE A 294 0.32 -25.70 9.96
CA ILE A 294 1.79 -25.64 9.91
C ILE A 294 2.32 -25.35 11.31
N THR A 295 3.45 -25.97 11.67
CA THR A 295 4.16 -25.75 12.93
C THR A 295 5.68 -25.88 12.75
N LEU A 296 6.43 -25.24 13.65
CA LEU A 296 7.87 -25.41 13.83
C LEU A 296 8.10 -26.13 15.16
N PHE A 297 8.57 -27.38 15.15
CA PHE A 297 8.94 -28.09 16.37
C PHE A 297 10.40 -27.82 16.74
N ASP A 298 10.73 -26.59 17.15
CA ASP A 298 12.12 -26.22 17.43
C ASP A 298 12.61 -26.61 18.84
N LYS A 299 11.72 -27.00 19.78
CA LYS A 299 12.07 -27.54 21.13
C LYS A 299 10.94 -28.43 21.69
N PRO A 300 11.25 -29.43 22.56
CA PRO A 300 10.22 -30.21 23.24
C PRO A 300 9.38 -29.27 24.08
N ILE A 301 8.11 -29.18 23.73
CA ILE A 301 7.21 -28.26 24.39
C ILE A 301 6.87 -28.85 25.76
N SER A 302 7.20 -28.15 26.83
CA SER A 302 6.77 -28.49 28.19
C SER A 302 5.28 -28.19 28.35
N PHE A 303 4.43 -28.98 27.70
CA PHE A 303 2.97 -28.97 27.86
C PHE A 303 2.50 -30.18 28.67
N ILE A 304 2.95 -30.31 29.91
CA ILE A 304 2.15 -31.00 30.94
C ILE A 304 2.32 -30.25 32.27
N LYS A 305 1.62 -29.12 32.42
CA LYS A 305 1.20 -28.70 33.76
C LYS A 305 -0.21 -29.22 33.96
N LYS A 306 -0.30 -30.23 34.82
CA LYS A 306 -1.48 -30.92 35.35
C LYS A 306 -2.75 -30.05 35.29
N THR A 307 -3.67 -30.40 34.41
CA THR A 307 -5.09 -30.43 34.77
C THR A 307 -5.45 -31.89 34.97
N SER A 308 -5.76 -32.21 36.21
CA SER A 308 -6.21 -33.50 36.70
C SER A 308 -7.36 -34.06 35.85
N SER A 309 -7.38 -35.38 35.71
CA SER A 309 -8.39 -36.21 35.03
C SER A 309 -8.57 -35.97 33.53
N LEU A 310 -7.68 -36.59 32.74
CA LEU A 310 -8.03 -37.11 31.43
C LEU A 310 -9.02 -38.27 31.62
N ASN A 311 -10.30 -37.95 31.76
CA ASN A 311 -11.30 -38.86 31.22
C ASN A 311 -11.20 -38.71 29.70
N THR A 312 -10.78 -39.79 29.06
CA THR A 312 -10.77 -39.98 27.62
C THR A 312 -12.19 -39.75 27.09
N ILE A 313 -12.56 -38.51 26.82
CA ILE A 313 -13.70 -38.25 25.95
C ILE A 313 -13.18 -38.58 24.56
N GLN A 314 -13.39 -39.83 24.15
CA GLN A 314 -13.48 -40.20 22.76
C GLN A 314 -14.51 -39.26 22.12
N LEU A 315 -14.04 -38.15 21.55
CA LEU A 315 -14.84 -37.39 20.59
C LEU A 315 -14.89 -38.26 19.33
N LYS A 316 -15.85 -39.20 19.32
CA LYS A 316 -16.39 -39.73 18.07
C LYS A 316 -16.71 -38.52 17.18
N PRO A 317 -16.16 -38.42 15.97
CA PRO A 317 -16.65 -37.45 15.00
C PRO A 317 -18.08 -37.87 14.67
N THR A 318 -19.04 -37.32 15.42
CA THR A 318 -20.45 -37.51 15.12
C THR A 318 -20.80 -36.46 14.07
N VAL A 319 -20.24 -36.63 12.87
CA VAL A 319 -20.81 -36.01 11.68
C VAL A 319 -22.22 -36.60 11.59
N LYS A 320 -23.23 -35.82 11.97
CA LYS A 320 -24.61 -36.31 11.83
C LYS A 320 -24.88 -36.43 10.33
N PRO A 321 -25.25 -37.62 9.82
CA PRO A 321 -25.56 -37.77 8.41
C PRO A 321 -26.71 -36.83 8.05
N LEU A 322 -26.55 -36.14 6.91
CA LEU A 322 -27.51 -35.16 6.38
C LEU A 322 -28.82 -35.81 5.90
N SER A 323 -28.92 -37.14 5.95
CA SER A 323 -30.04 -37.98 5.51
C SER A 323 -31.32 -37.83 6.36
N LYS A 324 -31.51 -36.67 7.01
CA LYS A 324 -32.64 -36.41 7.91
C LYS A 324 -33.19 -34.98 7.81
N ILE A 325 -32.70 -34.16 6.88
CA ILE A 325 -33.20 -32.78 6.68
C ILE A 325 -33.89 -32.72 5.33
N GLU A 326 -35.15 -33.14 5.30
CA GLU A 326 -35.96 -33.18 4.07
C GLU A 326 -37.02 -32.07 4.07
N SER A 327 -37.33 -31.49 5.22
CA SER A 327 -38.38 -30.50 5.37
C SER A 327 -37.92 -29.20 6.04
N LYS A 328 -38.75 -28.16 5.87
CA LYS A 328 -38.59 -26.87 6.54
C LYS A 328 -38.66 -27.02 8.08
N SER A 329 -39.46 -27.96 8.58
CA SER A 329 -39.63 -28.22 10.01
C SER A 329 -38.39 -28.86 10.64
N ASP A 330 -37.75 -29.79 9.94
CA ASP A 330 -36.52 -30.45 10.42
C ASP A 330 -35.38 -29.45 10.57
N LEU A 331 -35.27 -28.53 9.59
CA LEU A 331 -34.28 -27.46 9.64
C LEU A 331 -34.60 -26.45 10.76
N GLU A 332 -35.88 -26.16 11.02
CA GLU A 332 -36.31 -25.32 12.14
C GLU A 332 -35.91 -25.92 13.50
N GLU A 333 -36.16 -27.21 13.73
CA GLU A 333 -35.82 -27.89 14.99
C GLU A 333 -34.29 -27.90 15.24
N ILE A 334 -33.50 -28.17 14.20
CA ILE A 334 -32.04 -28.14 14.27
C ILE A 334 -31.55 -26.73 14.63
N LEU A 335 -32.11 -25.69 14.02
CA LEU A 335 -31.72 -24.31 14.30
C LEU A 335 -32.14 -23.86 15.70
N VAL A 336 -33.29 -24.33 16.20
CA VAL A 336 -33.74 -24.07 17.57
C VAL A 336 -32.77 -24.71 18.56
N LYS A 337 -32.35 -25.96 18.31
CA LYS A 337 -31.37 -26.66 19.15
C LYS A 337 -30.01 -25.94 19.15
N LEU A 338 -29.50 -25.58 17.98
CA LEU A 338 -28.25 -24.80 17.85
C LEU A 338 -28.32 -23.47 18.60
N LEU A 339 -29.45 -22.77 18.53
CA LEU A 339 -29.62 -21.50 19.23
C LEU A 339 -29.70 -21.68 20.75
N LYS A 340 -30.31 -22.78 21.25
CA LYS A 340 -30.29 -23.14 22.68
C LYS A 340 -28.86 -23.44 23.16
N ASP A 341 -28.13 -24.27 22.41
CA ASP A 341 -26.74 -24.62 22.74
C ASP A 341 -25.80 -23.41 22.73
N LEU A 342 -26.02 -22.47 21.79
CA LEU A 342 -25.29 -21.21 21.76
C LEU A 342 -25.68 -20.30 22.93
N LYS A 343 -26.96 -20.21 23.32
CA LYS A 343 -27.38 -19.40 24.49
C LYS A 343 -26.75 -19.85 25.81
N THR A 344 -26.44 -21.14 25.99
CA THR A 344 -25.71 -21.62 27.19
C THR A 344 -24.33 -20.97 27.32
N ASN A 345 -23.74 -20.51 26.21
CA ASN A 345 -22.42 -19.85 26.16
C ASN A 345 -22.48 -18.32 26.04
N TYR A 346 -23.66 -17.72 25.89
CA TYR A 346 -23.84 -16.27 25.71
C TYR A 346 -24.87 -15.72 26.70
N LYS A 347 -24.48 -14.74 27.52
CA LYS A 347 -25.38 -14.09 28.50
C LYS A 347 -26.44 -13.17 27.86
N GLU A 348 -26.38 -12.93 26.56
CA GLU A 348 -27.27 -12.00 25.85
C GLU A 348 -28.51 -12.69 25.24
N PRO A 349 -29.68 -12.00 25.21
CA PRO A 349 -30.92 -12.60 24.72
C PRO A 349 -30.96 -12.84 23.20
N TYR A 350 -30.13 -12.14 22.44
CA TYR A 350 -30.05 -12.21 20.97
C TYR A 350 -28.65 -12.67 20.52
N VAL A 351 -28.61 -13.59 19.56
CA VAL A 351 -27.37 -14.15 19.01
C VAL A 351 -27.21 -13.71 17.54
N PRO A 352 -26.02 -13.28 17.09
CA PRO A 352 -25.80 -12.99 15.68
C PRO A 352 -26.06 -14.20 14.79
N ILE A 353 -26.80 -14.01 13.68
CA ILE A 353 -27.17 -15.09 12.76
C ILE A 353 -25.93 -15.78 12.15
N ALA A 354 -24.82 -15.05 12.03
CA ALA A 354 -23.55 -15.58 11.57
C ALA A 354 -23.00 -16.72 12.46
N HIS A 355 -23.25 -16.68 13.77
CA HIS A 355 -22.77 -17.70 14.70
C HIS A 355 -23.53 -19.01 14.52
N ILE A 356 -24.85 -18.92 14.27
CA ILE A 356 -25.68 -20.09 13.95
C ILE A 356 -25.23 -20.71 12.62
N ALA A 357 -24.95 -19.89 11.60
CA ALA A 357 -24.44 -20.38 10.32
C ALA A 357 -23.09 -21.10 10.47
N THR A 358 -22.21 -20.59 11.33
CA THR A 358 -20.90 -21.20 11.63
C THR A 358 -21.05 -22.52 12.38
N GLU A 359 -21.89 -22.57 13.43
CA GLU A 359 -22.09 -23.80 14.21
C GLU A 359 -22.82 -24.87 13.39
N PHE A 360 -23.77 -24.47 12.54
CA PHE A 360 -24.40 -25.36 11.57
C PHE A 360 -23.37 -25.98 10.62
N LYS A 361 -22.49 -25.14 10.03
CA LYS A 361 -21.42 -25.61 9.14
C LYS A 361 -20.45 -26.55 9.86
N LYS A 362 -20.20 -26.32 11.15
CA LYS A 362 -19.34 -27.18 11.97
C LYS A 362 -19.97 -28.54 12.28
N GLN A 363 -21.28 -28.59 12.55
CA GLN A 363 -21.98 -29.83 12.88
C GLN A 363 -22.34 -30.69 11.65
N TYR A 364 -22.58 -30.05 10.51
CA TYR A 364 -23.08 -30.72 9.30
C TYR A 364 -22.14 -30.62 8.09
N SER A 365 -20.94 -30.05 8.28
CA SER A 365 -19.90 -29.86 7.24
C SER A 365 -20.37 -29.13 5.98
N ARG A 366 -21.51 -28.45 6.03
CA ARG A 366 -22.15 -27.78 4.88
C ARG A 366 -22.71 -26.42 5.26
N PRO A 367 -22.52 -25.37 4.43
CA PRO A 367 -23.17 -24.08 4.66
C PRO A 367 -24.70 -24.19 4.60
N ILE A 368 -25.39 -23.55 5.55
CA ILE A 368 -26.87 -23.54 5.58
C ILE A 368 -27.51 -22.95 4.32
N THR A 369 -26.87 -21.95 3.72
CA THR A 369 -27.32 -21.36 2.44
C THR A 369 -27.24 -22.34 1.27
N GLN A 370 -26.32 -23.31 1.33
CA GLN A 370 -26.23 -24.37 0.33
C GLN A 370 -27.36 -25.39 0.53
N LEU A 371 -27.67 -25.79 1.77
CA LEU A 371 -28.81 -26.65 2.06
C LEU A 371 -30.15 -26.00 1.69
N MET A 372 -30.33 -24.70 1.96
CA MET A 372 -31.53 -23.97 1.57
C MET A 372 -31.76 -23.97 0.06
N ARG A 373 -30.67 -23.91 -0.74
CA ARG A 373 -30.76 -23.99 -2.21
C ARG A 373 -31.17 -25.39 -2.68
N ASP A 374 -30.56 -26.42 -2.10
CA ASP A 374 -30.91 -27.81 -2.41
C ASP A 374 -32.38 -28.14 -2.11
N LEU A 375 -32.94 -27.55 -1.04
CA LEU A 375 -34.33 -27.72 -0.63
C LEU A 375 -35.29 -26.70 -1.29
N ASN A 376 -34.83 -25.95 -2.30
CA ASN A 376 -35.61 -24.93 -3.01
C ASN A 376 -36.26 -23.84 -2.12
N PHE A 377 -35.68 -23.55 -0.95
CA PHE A 377 -36.14 -22.45 -0.11
C PHE A 377 -35.70 -21.11 -0.70
N LYS A 378 -36.66 -20.31 -1.15
CA LYS A 378 -36.40 -18.99 -1.74
C LYS A 378 -36.11 -17.94 -0.66
N GLY A 379 -35.06 -17.15 -0.86
CA GLY A 379 -34.73 -15.99 -0.03
C GLY A 379 -33.35 -16.07 0.64
N THR A 380 -32.98 -15.00 1.34
CA THR A 380 -31.73 -14.95 2.12
C THR A 380 -31.93 -15.61 3.48
N PHE A 381 -30.86 -16.10 4.11
CA PHE A 381 -30.95 -16.78 5.41
C PHE A 381 -31.72 -15.98 6.50
N PRO A 382 -31.57 -14.64 6.62
CA PRO A 382 -32.42 -13.84 7.51
C PRO A 382 -33.91 -13.86 7.14
N LYS A 383 -34.26 -13.78 5.84
CA LYS A 383 -35.66 -13.88 5.39
C LYS A 383 -36.24 -15.26 5.66
N PHE A 384 -35.42 -16.30 5.53
CA PHE A 384 -35.82 -17.66 5.88
C PHE A 384 -36.10 -17.80 7.37
N LEU A 385 -35.20 -17.34 8.25
CA LEU A 385 -35.43 -17.34 9.70
C LEU A 385 -36.65 -16.50 10.10
N GLN A 386 -36.95 -15.41 9.39
CA GLN A 386 -38.16 -14.62 9.59
C GLN A 386 -39.45 -15.35 9.16
N SER A 387 -39.33 -16.30 8.22
CA SER A 387 -40.44 -17.16 7.78
C SER A 387 -40.69 -18.36 8.72
N LEU A 388 -39.86 -18.53 9.75
CA LEU A 388 -39.99 -19.55 10.79
C LEU A 388 -40.68 -18.93 12.02
N GLY A 389 -41.65 -19.65 12.59
CA GLY A 389 -42.44 -19.15 13.70
C GLY A 389 -41.63 -19.04 15.00
N ALA A 390 -40.63 -19.91 15.16
CA ALA A 390 -39.83 -20.04 16.37
C ALA A 390 -38.81 -18.91 16.63
N PHE A 391 -38.60 -17.99 15.69
CA PHE A 391 -37.51 -17.01 15.76
C PHE A 391 -37.99 -15.55 15.70
N LYS A 392 -37.37 -14.69 16.51
CA LYS A 392 -37.52 -13.24 16.47
C LYS A 392 -36.21 -12.61 16.00
N LEU A 393 -36.24 -11.92 14.86
CA LEU A 393 -35.07 -11.24 14.30
C LEU A 393 -35.04 -9.76 14.68
N LYS A 394 -33.84 -9.25 14.93
CA LYS A 394 -33.56 -7.83 15.09
C LYS A 394 -32.41 -7.45 14.17
N LYS A 395 -32.59 -6.36 13.41
CA LYS A 395 -31.50 -5.77 12.63
C LYS A 395 -30.78 -4.74 13.49
N VAL A 396 -29.48 -4.89 13.66
CA VAL A 396 -28.63 -3.94 14.39
C VAL A 396 -27.53 -3.46 13.43
N GLY A 397 -27.67 -2.23 12.94
CA GLY A 397 -26.81 -1.68 11.88
C GLY A 397 -26.89 -2.49 10.58
N LYS A 398 -25.76 -3.04 10.13
CA LYS A 398 -25.65 -3.90 8.94
C LYS A 398 -25.83 -5.41 9.23
N ALA A 399 -25.92 -5.81 10.49
CA ALA A 399 -25.99 -7.22 10.90
C ALA A 399 -27.38 -7.61 11.42
N TYR A 400 -27.72 -8.90 11.29
CA TYR A 400 -28.95 -9.46 11.84
C TYR A 400 -28.63 -10.34 13.05
N GLN A 401 -29.42 -10.17 14.10
CA GLN A 401 -29.42 -10.98 15.32
C GLN A 401 -30.76 -11.70 15.46
N VAL A 402 -30.76 -12.86 16.12
CA VAL A 402 -31.93 -13.70 16.28
C VAL A 402 -32.04 -14.22 17.71
N ALA A 403 -33.27 -14.29 18.21
CA ALA A 403 -33.62 -14.91 19.47
C ALA A 403 -34.76 -15.91 19.24
N LEU A 404 -34.95 -16.86 20.16
CA LEU A 404 -36.16 -17.68 20.18
C LEU A 404 -37.36 -16.78 20.51
N ARG A 405 -38.44 -16.94 19.76
CA ARG A 405 -39.74 -16.39 20.14
C ARG A 405 -40.21 -17.22 21.33
N LEU A 406 -40.33 -16.60 22.49
CA LEU A 406 -41.00 -17.22 23.64
C LEU A 406 -42.49 -17.23 23.30
N ASP A 407 -42.96 -18.30 22.67
CA ASP A 407 -44.38 -18.62 22.69
C ASP A 407 -44.72 -19.02 24.12
N GLY A 408 -45.71 -18.34 24.70
CA GLY A 408 -46.03 -18.44 26.12
C GLY A 408 -46.39 -19.86 26.54
N LEU A 409 -45.42 -20.58 27.11
CA LEU A 409 -45.59 -21.63 28.11
C LEU A 409 -44.19 -21.87 28.72
N ASN A 410 -44.10 -21.78 30.04
CA ASN A 410 -42.90 -21.78 30.90
C ASN A 410 -42.31 -20.41 31.26
N ALA A 411 -43.18 -19.41 31.46
CA ALA A 411 -43.01 -18.52 32.60
C ALA A 411 -43.69 -19.17 33.81
N LEU A 412 -42.96 -19.98 34.56
CA LEU A 412 -43.25 -20.28 35.97
C LEU A 412 -42.10 -21.08 36.58
N VAL A 413 -41.60 -20.54 37.70
CA VAL A 413 -40.68 -21.13 38.70
C VAL A 413 -39.24 -21.29 38.15
N ILE A 414 -38.22 -20.59 38.67
CA ILE A 414 -37.85 -20.47 40.08
C ILE A 414 -37.35 -19.03 40.35
N GLU A 415 -38.16 -18.25 41.07
CA GLU A 415 -37.65 -17.39 42.13
C GLU A 415 -37.45 -18.28 43.36
N GLN A 416 -36.21 -18.37 43.83
CA GLN A 416 -35.78 -18.19 45.23
C GLN A 416 -34.25 -18.25 45.29
#